data_AF-A0A537CPW7-F1
#
_entry.id   AF-A0A537CPW7-F1
#
_cell.length_a   1.000
_cell.length_b   1.000
_cell.length_c   1.000
_cell.angle_alpha   90.00
_cell.angle_beta   90.00
_cell.angle_gamma   90.00
#
_symmetry.space_group_name_H-M   'P 1'
#
loop_
_entity.id
_entity.type
_entity.pdbx_description
1 polymer ?
#
loop_
_entity_poly.entity_id
_entity_poly.type
_entity_poly.pdbx_seq_one_letter_code
_entity_poly.pdbx_strand_id
1 'polypeptide(L)' 'MYRNILVPTDGSKLSLKAAAHAIDLAKAIGARLTGFHASPDYPLPVYADGVVFEPLSR' A
#
# COMPACT_ATOMS: atom_id res chain seq x y z
N MET A 1 -21.29 -8.50 10.19
CA MET A 1 -20.61 -7.18 10.15
C MET A 1 -19.13 -7.38 9.85
N TYR A 2 -18.53 -6.51 9.03
CA TYR A 2 -17.09 -6.54 8.76
C TYR A 2 -16.29 -6.10 10.00
N ARG A 3 -15.18 -6.79 10.29
CA ARG A 3 -14.30 -6.49 11.43
C ARG A 3 -12.94 -5.94 11.01
N ASN A 4 -12.51 -6.26 9.79
CA ASN A 4 -11.26 -5.84 9.18
C ASN A 4 -11.55 -5.31 7.77
N ILE A 5 -11.12 -4.09 7.48
CA ILE A 5 -11.26 -3.44 6.18
C ILE A 5 -9.85 -3.18 5.63
N LEU A 6 -9.53 -3.74 4.47
CA LEU A 6 -8.30 -3.44 3.74
C LEU A 6 -8.59 -2.36 2.69
N VAL A 7 -7.80 -1.30 2.68
CA VAL A 7 -7.95 -0.17 1.75
C VAL A 7 -6.69 -0.04 0.92
N PRO A 8 -6.70 -0.43 -0.37
CA PRO A 8 -5.60 -0.15 -1.27
C PRO A 8 -5.57 1.33 -1.66
N THR A 9 -4.38 1.89 -1.81
CA THR A 9 -4.15 3.23 -2.36
C THR A 9 -2.98 3.21 -3.34
N ASP A 10 -3.16 3.90 -4.46
CA ASP A 10 -2.12 4.21 -5.45
C ASP A 10 -1.59 5.64 -5.29
N GLY A 11 -2.04 6.37 -4.25
CA GLY A 11 -1.70 7.77 -4.01
C GLY A 11 -2.46 8.78 -4.88
N SER A 12 -3.30 8.33 -5.82
CA SER A 12 -4.13 9.23 -6.63
C SER A 12 -5.18 9.98 -5.79
N LYS A 13 -5.65 11.13 -6.28
CA LYS A 13 -6.71 11.90 -5.60
C LYS A 13 -7.98 11.08 -5.38
N LEU A 14 -8.31 10.19 -6.32
CA LEU A 14 -9.50 9.35 -6.24
C LEU A 14 -9.34 8.25 -5.17
N SER A 15 -8.19 7.59 -5.10
CA SER A 15 -7.96 6.56 -4.08
C SER A 15 -7.90 7.16 -2.68
N LEU A 16 -7.35 8.37 -2.52
CA LEU A 16 -7.39 9.10 -1.24
C LEU A 16 -8.81 9.48 -0.82
N LYS A 17 -9.67 9.87 -1.76
CA LYS A 17 -11.10 10.12 -1.47
C LYS A 17 -11.80 8.83 -1.02
N ALA A 18 -11.53 7.70 -1.70
CA ALA A 18 -12.07 6.41 -1.29
C ALA A 18 -11.58 6.00 0.11
N ALA A 19 -10.30 6.25 0.43
CA ALA A 19 -9.74 5.98 1.75
C ALA A 19 -10.42 6.79 2.86
N ALA A 20 -10.76 8.07 2.61
CA ALA A 20 -11.51 8.89 3.55
C ALA A 20 -12.89 8.26 3.88
N HIS A 21 -13.63 7.84 2.85
CA HIS A 21 -14.91 7.17 3.05
C HIS A 21 -14.78 5.83 3.78
N ALA A 22 -13.72 5.06 3.50
CA ALA A 22 -13.46 3.81 4.20
C ALA A 22 -13.17 4.02 5.69
N ILE A 23 -12.49 5.12 6.05
CA ILE A 23 -12.26 5.52 7.45
C ILE A 23 -13.60 5.80 8.15
N ASP A 24 -14.50 6.54 7.51
CA ASP A 24 -15.81 6.86 8.09
C ASP A 24 -16.65 5.59 8.30
N LEU A 25 -16.62 4.67 7.32
CA LEU A 25 -17.28 3.37 7.44
C LEU A 25 -16.70 2.54 8.59
N ALA A 26 -15.37 2.46 8.70
CA ALA A 26 -14.70 1.69 9.74
C ALA A 26 -15.07 2.19 11.14
N LYS A 27 -15.12 3.53 11.33
CA LYS A 27 -15.56 4.15 12.58
C LYS A 27 -17.02 3.81 12.90
N ALA A 28 -17.91 3.92 11.92
CA ALA A 28 -19.34 3.69 12.11
C ALA A 28 -19.66 2.26 12.58
N ILE A 29 -18.87 1.27 12.16
CA ILE A 29 -19.10 -0.14 12.48
C ILE A 29 -18.12 -0.72 13.52
N GLY A 30 -17.21 0.10 14.05
CA GLY A 30 -16.17 -0.34 14.99
C GLY A 30 -15.17 -1.35 14.39
N ALA A 31 -14.85 -1.22 13.10
CA ALA A 31 -13.91 -2.10 12.41
C ALA A 31 -12.47 -1.57 12.40
N ARG A 32 -11.50 -2.48 12.36
CA ARG A 32 -10.10 -2.16 12.10
C ARG A 32 -9.89 -1.88 10.61
N LEU A 33 -9.21 -0.78 10.29
CA LEU A 33 -8.83 -0.43 8.92
C LEU A 33 -7.32 -0.64 8.72
N THR A 34 -6.93 -1.22 7.60
CA THR A 34 -5.53 -1.40 7.19
C THR A 34 -5.35 -0.76 5.82
N GLY A 35 -4.46 0.22 5.71
CA GLY A 35 -4.05 0.79 4.42
C GLY A 35 -3.01 -0.10 3.74
N PHE A 36 -3.07 -0.20 2.42
CA PHE A 36 -2.13 -0.97 1.62
C PHE A 36 -1.70 -0.19 0.38
N HIS A 37 -0.42 -0.23 0.06
CA HIS A 37 0.13 0.29 -1.19
C HIS A 37 1.06 -0.78 -1.76
N ALA A 38 0.82 -1.18 -2.99
CA ALA A 38 1.72 -2.06 -3.72
C ALA A 38 2.81 -1.19 -4.36
N SER A 39 4.00 -1.19 -3.78
CA SER A 39 5.17 -0.61 -4.45
C SER A 39 5.50 -1.47 -5.67
N PRO A 40 5.80 -0.86 -6.83
CA PRO A 40 6.39 -1.62 -7.93
C PRO A 40 7.73 -2.21 -7.49
N ASP A 41 8.12 -3.32 -8.11
CA ASP A 41 9.47 -3.83 -8.00
C ASP A 41 10.45 -2.77 -8.52
N TYR A 42 11.46 -2.43 -7.72
CA TYR A 42 12.53 -1.58 -8.20
C TYR A 42 13.32 -2.38 -9.24
N PRO A 43 13.48 -1.87 -10.48
CA PRO A 43 14.35 -2.54 -11.44
C PRO A 43 15.74 -2.63 -10.81
N LEU A 44 16.27 -3.84 -10.67
CA LEU A 44 17.66 -4.01 -10.30
C LEU A 44 18.47 -3.23 -11.34
N PRO A 45 19.33 -2.28 -10.92
CA PRO A 45 20.18 -1.59 -11.88
C PRO A 45 21.04 -2.65 -12.59
N VAL A 46 20.85 -2.78 -13.90
CA VAL A 46 21.69 -3.64 -14.73
C VAL A 46 23.03 -2.93 -14.87
N TYR A 47 23.92 -3.15 -13.91
CA TYR A 47 25.32 -2.78 -14.05
C TYR A 47 25.98 -3.82 -14.95
N ALA A 48 26.55 -3.37 -16.07
CA ALA A 48 27.56 -4.16 -16.75
C ALA A 48 28.75 -4.33 -15.78
N ASP A 49 29.31 -5.54 -15.75
CA ASP A 49 30.52 -5.94 -14.99
C ASP A 49 30.39 -6.16 -13.47
N GLY A 50 29.62 -7.19 -13.08
CA GLY A 50 29.98 -8.03 -11.91
C GLY A 50 29.70 -7.46 -10.51
N VAL A 51 28.91 -6.39 -10.39
CA VAL A 51 28.56 -5.82 -9.08
C VAL A 51 27.34 -6.56 -8.51
N VAL A 52 27.52 -7.31 -7.42
CA VAL A 52 26.42 -7.95 -6.68
C VAL A 52 25.72 -6.91 -5.82
N PHE A 53 24.43 -6.68 -6.06
CA PHE A 53 23.58 -5.88 -5.17
C PHE A 53 22.91 -6.81 -4.15
N GLU A 54 23.18 -6.60 -2.86
CA GLU A 54 22.33 -7.15 -1.81
C GLU A 54 21.07 -6.27 -1.67
N PRO A 55 19.88 -6.80 -1.95
CA PRO A 55 18.66 -6.05 -1.72
C PRO A 55 18.51 -5.77 -0.23
N LEU A 56 18.47 -4.50 0.15
CA LEU A 56 18.00 -4.08 1.46
C LEU A 56 16.48 -4.25 1.50
N SER A 57 16.02 -5.49 1.67
CA SER A 57 14.63 -5.79 2.01
C SER A 57 14.36 -5.32 3.44
N ARG A 58 13.31 -4.52 3.62
CA ARG A 58 12.73 -4.14 4.91
C ARG A 58 11.42 -4.88 5.13
#